data_AF-A0AAD9NP08-F1
#
_entry.id   AF-A0AAD9NP08-F1
#
_cell.length_a   1.000
_cell.length_b   1.000
_cell.length_c   1.000
_cell.angle_alpha   90.00
_cell.angle_beta   90.00
_cell.angle_gamma   90.00
#
_symmetry.space_group_name_H-M   'P 1'
#
loop_
_entity.id
_entity.type
_entity.pdbx_description
1 polymer ?
#
loop_
_entity_poly.entity_id
_entity_poly.type
_entity_poly.pdbx_seq_one_letter_code
_entity_poly.pdbx_strand_id
1 'polypeptide(L)' 'MLCQNGATCSNTTTGYNCTCLPIHIGTHCERLKNCSEVACENGGTCTDVSTGGMTCQCVLGYTGQLCERT' A
#
# COMPACT_ATOMS: atom_id res chain seq x y z
N MET A 1 9.66 -6.63 16.68
CA MET A 1 9.37 -5.87 15.46
C MET A 1 8.70 -6.81 14.46
N LEU A 2 7.37 -6.82 14.43
CA LEU A 2 6.59 -7.84 13.72
C LEU A 2 5.89 -7.33 12.45
N CYS A 3 5.89 -6.02 12.19
CA CYS A 3 5.33 -5.45 10.97
C CYS A 3 6.43 -5.23 9.92
N GLN A 4 6.12 -5.56 8.67
CA GLN A 4 7.03 -5.48 7.51
C GLN A 4 6.76 -4.22 6.68
N ASN A 5 7.61 -3.99 5.68
CA ASN A 5 7.43 -2.96 4.64
C ASN A 5 7.15 -1.55 5.17
N GLY A 6 7.82 -1.16 6.26
CA GLY A 6 7.68 0.17 6.85
C GLY A 6 6.34 0.43 7.56
N ALA A 7 5.54 -0.61 7.80
CA ALA A 7 4.31 -0.50 8.56
C ALA A 7 4.54 -0.10 10.02
N THR A 8 3.58 0.61 10.59
CA THR A 8 3.63 1.06 11.99
C THR A 8 3.10 -0.04 12.90
N CYS A 9 3.90 -0.43 13.90
CA CYS A 9 3.52 -1.43 14.90
C CYS A 9 3.02 -0.75 16.17
N SER A 10 1.79 -1.04 16.59
CA SER A 10 1.22 -0.53 17.84
C SER A 10 0.91 -1.69 18.77
N ASN A 11 1.43 -1.65 20.00
CA ASN A 11 1.11 -2.66 21.01
C ASN A 11 -0.32 -2.48 21.51
N THR A 12 -0.99 -3.60 21.77
CA THR A 12 -2.33 -3.67 22.35
C THR A 12 -2.28 -4.49 23.64
N THR A 13 -3.36 -4.50 24.42
CA THR A 13 -3.43 -5.24 25.69
C THR A 13 -3.19 -6.74 25.54
N THR A 14 -3.47 -7.31 24.37
CA THR A 14 -3.36 -8.74 24.09
C THR A 14 -2.32 -9.09 23.01
N GLY A 15 -1.53 -8.11 22.54
CA GLY A 15 -0.56 -8.33 21.47
C GLY A 15 -0.10 -7.05 20.79
N TYR A 16 -0.17 -7.03 19.46
CA TYR A 16 0.17 -5.86 18.63
C TYR A 16 -0.71 -5.83 17.38
N ASN A 17 -0.81 -4.65 16.77
CA ASN A 17 -1.49 -4.43 15.50
C ASN A 17 -0.52 -3.71 14.54
N CYS A 18 -0.59 -4.06 13.26
CA CYS A 18 0.19 -3.45 12.19
C CYS A 18 -0.69 -2.55 11.34
N THR A 19 -0.37 -1.26 11.32
CA THR A 19 -0.96 -0.31 10.37
C THR A 19 -0.13 -0.30 9.10
N CYS A 20 -0.68 -0.90 8.05
CA CYS A 20 0.00 -1.02 6.75
C CYS A 20 0.04 0.31 6.00
N LEU A 21 1.12 0.50 5.23
CA LEU A 21 1.15 1.55 4.21
C LEU A 21 0.11 1.28 3.11
N PRO A 22 -0.32 2.30 2.33
CA PRO A 22 -1.48 2.20 1.44
C PRO A 22 -1.44 1.03 0.45
N ILE A 23 -0.25 0.69 -0.05
CA ILE A 23 -0.04 -0.39 -1.03
C ILE A 23 0.27 -1.76 -0.41
N HIS A 24 0.26 -1.89 0.92
CA HIS A 24 0.58 -3.14 1.62
C HIS A 24 -0.65 -3.71 2.33
N ILE A 25 -0.67 -5.03 2.49
CA ILE A 25 -1.74 -5.79 3.16
C ILE A 25 -1.16 -7.04 3.84
N GLY A 26 -1.99 -7.73 4.63
CA GLY A 26 -1.62 -8.89 5.44
C GLY A 26 -1.50 -8.53 6.92
N THR A 27 -1.48 -9.56 7.78
CA THR A 27 -1.43 -9.38 9.24
C THR A 27 -0.16 -8.63 9.68
N HIS A 28 0.92 -8.76 8.90
CA HIS A 28 2.19 -8.11 9.15
C HIS A 28 2.56 -7.13 8.03
N CYS A 29 1.60 -6.76 7.17
CA CYS A 29 1.83 -5.90 6.01
C CYS A 29 2.90 -6.44 5.05
N GLU A 30 3.01 -7.77 4.97
CA GLU A 30 4.04 -8.51 4.22
C GLU A 30 3.75 -8.62 2.72
N ARG A 31 2.50 -8.40 2.30
CA ARG A 31 2.07 -8.50 0.90
C ARG A 31 1.85 -7.12 0.29
N LEU A 32 2.17 -6.99 -1.00
CA LEU A 32 1.72 -5.87 -1.82
C LEU A 32 0.30 -6.12 -2.33
N LYS A 33 -0.51 -5.07 -2.34
CA LYS A 33 -1.84 -5.08 -2.96
C LYS A 33 -1.71 -5.19 -4.48
N ASN A 34 -2.73 -5.74 -5.11
CA ASN A 34 -2.90 -5.73 -6.57
C ASN A 34 -3.96 -4.70 -7.00
N CYS A 35 -4.12 -4.51 -8.31
CA CYS A 35 -5.10 -3.56 -8.87
C CYS A 35 -6.56 -3.91 -8.59
N SER A 36 -6.85 -5.14 -8.16
CA SER A 36 -8.20 -5.52 -7.71
C SER A 36 -8.47 -5.17 -6.24
N GLU A 37 -7.43 -4.97 -5.44
CA GLU A 37 -7.50 -4.62 -4.02
C GLU A 37 -7.35 -3.11 -3.76
N VAL A 38 -6.73 -2.37 -4.69
CA VAL A 38 -6.54 -0.92 -4.57
C VAL A 38 -6.58 -0.25 -5.94
N ALA A 39 -7.20 0.93 -5.98
CA ALA A 39 -7.25 1.78 -7.16
C ALA A 39 -6.33 2.99 -6.97
N CYS A 40 -5.74 3.46 -8.07
CA CYS A 40 -5.01 4.73 -8.10
C CYS A 40 -6.01 5.89 -8.05
N GLU A 41 -5.68 6.93 -7.29
CA GLU A 41 -6.47 8.15 -7.15
C GLU A 41 -6.16 9.15 -8.27
N ASN A 42 -6.95 10.22 -8.34
CA ASN A 42 -6.74 11.37 -9.24
C ASN A 42 -6.52 11.02 -10.72
N GLY A 43 -7.22 9.97 -11.19
CA GLY A 43 -7.13 9.51 -12.58
C GLY A 43 -5.84 8.75 -12.91
N GLY A 44 -5.08 8.31 -11.90
CA GLY A 44 -3.94 7.43 -12.10
C GLY A 44 -4.33 6.09 -12.71
N THR A 45 -3.42 5.50 -13.49
CA THR A 45 -3.63 4.17 -14.08
C THR A 45 -2.93 3.11 -13.25
N CYS A 46 -3.68 2.08 -12.86
CA CYS A 46 -3.17 0.94 -12.11
C CYS A 46 -2.67 -0.16 -13.04
N THR A 47 -1.48 -0.69 -12.76
CA THR A 47 -0.93 -1.84 -13.46
C THR A 47 -0.41 -2.88 -12.47
N ASP A 48 -0.86 -4.12 -12.60
CA ASP A 48 -0.31 -5.24 -11.83
C ASP A 48 1.12 -5.54 -12.27
N VAL A 49 2.00 -5.79 -11.30
CA VAL A 49 3.40 -6.11 -11.55
C VAL A 49 3.55 -7.64 -11.60
N SER A 50 4.26 -8.14 -12.61
CA SER A 50 4.44 -9.59 -12.83
C SER A 50 5.14 -10.33 -11.69
N THR A 51 5.96 -9.63 -10.90
CA THR A 51 6.59 -10.16 -9.67
C THR A 51 5.68 -10.13 -8.45
N GLY A 52 4.43 -9.70 -8.61
CA GLY A 52 3.47 -9.45 -7.54
C GLY A 52 3.38 -7.98 -7.15
N GLY A 53 2.18 -7.56 -6.75
CA GLY A 53 1.87 -6.18 -6.38
C GLY A 53 1.33 -5.34 -7.54
N MET A 54 1.30 -4.02 -7.36
CA MET A 54 0.79 -3.06 -8.32
C MET A 54 1.64 -1.79 -8.36
N THR A 55 1.52 -1.03 -9.45
CA THR A 55 2.09 0.30 -9.58
C THR A 55 1.04 1.27 -10.14
N CYS A 56 1.10 2.52 -9.69
CA CYS A 56 0.26 3.61 -10.19
C CYS A 56 1.07 4.55 -11.08
N GLN A 57 0.61 4.73 -12.31
CA GLN A 57 1.08 5.81 -13.17
C GLN A 57 0.21 7.05 -12.95
N CYS A 58 0.80 8.06 -12.30
CA CYS A 58 0.12 9.30 -11.99
C CYS A 58 0.03 10.24 -13.19
N VAL A 59 -1.08 10.96 -13.29
CA VAL A 59 -1.26 12.06 -14.23
C VAL A 59 -0.35 13.23 -13.82
N LEU A 60 0.04 14.07 -14.79
CA LEU A 60 0.88 15.25 -14.54
C LEU A 60 0.29 16.12 -13.42
N GLY A 61 1.12 16.45 -12.43
CA GLY A 61 0.73 17.25 -11.27
C GLY A 61 0.23 16.44 -10.07
N TYR A 62 0.20 15.11 -10.16
CA TYR A 62 -0.06 14.22 -9.03
C TYR A 62 1.15 13.33 -8.70
N THR A 63 1.29 12.99 -7.43
CA THR A 63 2.38 12.19 -6.87
C THR A 63 1.87 11.31 -5.72
N GLY A 64 2.74 10.46 -5.18
CA GLY A 64 2.38 9.47 -4.16
C GLY A 64 2.25 8.07 -4.74
N GLN A 65 2.14 7.06 -3.87
CA GLN A 65 2.10 5.65 -4.31
C GLN A 65 0.77 5.29 -4.98
N LEU A 66 -0.29 6.01 -4.61
CA LEU A 66 -1.62 5.89 -5.18
C LEU A 66 -2.04 7.17 -5.90
N CYS A 67 -1.09 8.06 -6.23
CA CYS A 67 -1.37 9.36 -6.84
C CYS A 67 -2.27 10.26 -6.00
N GLU A 68 -2.21 10.13 -4.68
CA GLU A 68 -3.08 10.80 -3.71
C GLU A 68 -2.64 12.25 -3.36
N ARG A 69 -1.45 12.67 -3.83
CA ARG A 69 -0.83 13.97 -3.50
C ARG A 69 -0.69 14.83 -4.75
N THR A 70 -0.69 16.15 -4.58
CA THR A 70 -0.44 17.16 -5.65
C THR A 70 0.86 17.90 -5.41
#